data_AF-A0A9N9B7Z8-F1
#
_entry.id   AF-A0A9N9B7Z8-F1
#
_cell.length_a   1.000
_cell.length_b   1.000
_cell.length_c   1.000
_cell.angle_alpha   90.00
_cell.angle_beta   90.00
_cell.angle_gamma   90.00
#
_symmetry.space_group_name_H-M   'P 1'
#
loop_
_entity.id
_entity.type
_entity.pdbx_description
1 polymer ?
#
loop_
_entity_poly.entity_id
_entity_poly.type
_entity_poly.pdbx_seq_one_letter_code
_entity_poly.pdbx_strand_id
1 'polypeptide(L)'
;MSGIAKNIWSFIFSFENNEDAQNMKLSRVNSQHSDHAIYDYDYHNNYDYGFNFGGHTLYTRNKTLYVANKEGYYEDNIKDDNNYTIEEFEAFRIFKQF
;
A
#
# COMPACT_ATOMS: atom_id res chain seq x y z
N MET A 1 -2.54 -10.08 15.19
CA MET A 1 -2.08 -10.16 13.79
C MET A 1 -0.67 -9.61 13.76
N SER A 2 0.29 -10.41 13.29
CA SER A 2 1.72 -10.06 13.35
C SER A 2 2.12 -9.33 12.07
N GLY A 3 2.65 -8.12 12.22
CA GLY A 3 3.43 -7.46 11.19
C GLY A 3 4.59 -8.34 10.72
N ILE A 4 4.67 -8.64 9.43
CA ILE A 4 5.58 -9.68 8.90
C ILE A 4 7.04 -9.21 8.85
N ALA A 5 7.31 -7.90 8.90
CA ALA A 5 8.66 -7.35 9.08
C ALA A 5 8.60 -5.86 9.46
N LYS A 6 9.54 -5.39 10.29
CA LYS A 6 9.76 -3.95 10.49
C LYS A 6 10.39 -3.37 9.23
N ASN A 7 9.74 -2.41 8.59
CA ASN A 7 10.26 -1.77 7.39
C ASN A 7 9.90 -0.28 7.34
N ILE A 8 10.80 0.57 7.80
CA ILE A 8 10.65 2.04 7.73
C ILE A 8 10.89 2.62 6.32
N TRP A 9 11.38 1.80 5.39
CA TRP A 9 11.68 2.22 4.03
C TRP A 9 10.55 1.93 3.06
N SER A 10 9.47 1.28 3.51
CA SER A 10 8.27 1.12 2.70
C SER A 10 7.62 2.48 2.44
N PHE A 11 7.25 2.68 1.18
CA PHE A 11 6.53 3.86 0.72
C PHE A 11 5.47 3.45 -0.29
N ILE A 12 4.44 4.28 -0.41
CA ILE A 12 3.42 4.19 -1.44
C ILE A 12 3.46 5.52 -2.19
N PHE A 13 3.29 5.47 -3.51
CA PHE A 13 3.24 6.66 -4.34
C PHE A 13 2.08 6.60 -5.32
N SER A 14 1.63 7.77 -5.76
CA SER A 14 0.70 7.93 -6.88
C SER A 14 1.23 8.99 -7.85
N PHE A 15 1.00 8.77 -9.14
CA PHE A 15 1.21 9.79 -10.16
C PHE A 15 0.05 10.79 -10.13
N GLU A 16 0.36 12.07 -10.29
CA GLU A 16 -0.65 13.12 -10.48
C GLU A 16 -0.59 13.58 -11.94
N ASN A 17 -1.76 13.84 -12.56
CA ASN A 17 -1.91 14.42 -13.91
C ASN A 17 -1.03 13.81 -15.01
N ASN A 18 -1.52 12.77 -15.71
CA ASN A 18 -0.90 12.20 -16.91
C ASN A 18 0.60 11.90 -16.77
N GLU A 19 0.98 11.19 -15.69
CA GLU A 19 2.28 10.51 -15.56
C GLU A 19 3.50 11.40 -15.26
N ASP A 20 3.31 12.62 -14.76
CA ASP A 20 4.44 13.45 -14.34
C ASP A 20 5.08 12.91 -13.05
N ALA A 21 6.29 12.34 -13.18
CA ALA A 21 7.08 11.86 -12.06
C ALA A 21 7.60 12.99 -11.14
N GLN A 22 7.53 14.26 -11.56
CA GLN A 22 8.00 15.40 -10.76
C GLN A 22 7.03 15.78 -9.63
N ASN A 23 5.74 15.45 -9.76
CA ASN A 23 4.67 15.87 -8.86
C ASN A 23 3.95 14.70 -8.19
N MET A 24 4.66 13.59 -7.97
CA MET A 24 4.10 12.39 -7.35
C MET A 24 3.76 12.63 -5.87
N LYS A 25 2.62 12.14 -5.41
CA LYS A 25 2.36 12.01 -3.98
C LYS A 25 3.14 10.82 -3.44
N LEU A 26 3.72 10.98 -2.27
CA LEU A 26 4.50 9.95 -1.58
C LEU A 26 4.04 9.88 -0.13
N SER A 27 3.65 8.70 0.32
CA SER A 27 3.37 8.40 1.73
C SER A 27 4.35 7.36 2.24
N ARG A 28 5.05 7.67 3.34
CA ARG A 28 5.94 6.74 4.03
C ARG A 28 5.24 6.10 5.22
N VAL A 29 5.70 4.92 5.63
CA VAL A 29 5.23 4.32 6.89
C VAL A 29 5.67 5.21 8.06
N ASN A 30 4.78 5.40 9.02
CA ASN A 30 5.10 6.03 10.29
C ASN A 30 6.08 5.15 11.06
N SER A 31 7.19 5.71 11.53
CA SER A 31 8.26 4.94 12.19
C SER A 31 7.78 4.11 13.39
N GLN A 32 6.75 4.59 14.09
CA GLN A 32 6.10 3.89 15.21
C GLN A 32 5.29 2.66 14.78
N HIS A 33 4.92 2.56 13.50
CA HIS A 33 4.13 1.49 12.90
C HIS A 33 4.94 0.71 11.86
N SER A 34 6.27 0.68 12.01
CA SER A 34 7.18 0.03 11.04
C SER A 34 6.89 -1.45 10.79
N ASP A 35 6.29 -2.15 11.76
CA ASP A 35 5.83 -3.53 11.65
C ASP A 35 4.54 -3.69 10.84
N HIS A 36 3.78 -2.61 10.61
CA HIS A 36 2.50 -2.64 9.89
C HIS A 36 2.63 -2.23 8.41
N ALA A 37 3.86 -2.12 7.88
CA ALA A 37 4.09 -1.72 6.49
C ALA A 37 3.44 -2.68 5.48
N ILE A 38 3.56 -3.99 5.72
CA ILE A 38 2.88 -5.05 4.95
C ILE A 38 2.00 -5.80 5.93
N TYR A 39 0.70 -5.82 5.64
CA TYR A 39 -0.30 -6.41 6.51
C TYR A 39 -0.89 -7.64 5.83
N ASP A 40 -0.80 -8.78 6.49
CA ASP A 40 -1.45 -10.00 6.03
C ASP A 40 -2.69 -10.24 6.90
N TYR A 41 -3.87 -10.19 6.27
CA TYR A 41 -5.11 -10.50 6.97
C TYR A 41 -5.22 -12.01 7.10
N ASP A 42 -4.92 -12.50 8.30
CA ASP A 42 -5.03 -13.92 8.60
C ASP A 42 -6.45 -14.44 8.27
N TYR A 43 -6.46 -15.62 7.65
CA TYR A 43 -7.41 -16.16 6.64
C TYR A 43 -8.82 -16.52 7.17
N HIS A 44 -9.30 -15.82 8.20
CA HIS A 44 -10.49 -16.23 8.97
C HIS A 44 -11.79 -15.53 8.57
N ASN A 45 -11.74 -14.58 7.65
CA ASN A 45 -12.93 -13.88 7.17
C ASN A 45 -13.06 -14.14 5.67
N ASN A 46 -14.26 -14.53 5.21
CA ASN A 46 -14.68 -14.72 3.80
C ASN A 46 -14.59 -13.45 2.93
N TYR A 47 -13.53 -12.67 3.10
CA TYR A 47 -13.27 -11.47 2.34
C TYR A 47 -12.08 -11.76 1.44
N ASP A 48 -12.30 -11.70 0.14
CA ASP A 48 -11.26 -11.87 -0.88
C ASP A 48 -10.31 -10.67 -0.89
N TYR A 49 -9.55 -10.51 0.19
CA TYR A 49 -8.44 -9.56 0.27
C TYR A 49 -7.26 -10.10 -0.54
N GLY A 50 -6.67 -9.24 -1.37
CA GLY A 50 -5.39 -9.53 -2.00
C GLY A 50 -4.24 -8.92 -1.19
N PHE A 51 -3.34 -8.19 -1.85
CA PHE A 51 -2.29 -7.47 -1.14
C PHE A 51 -2.86 -6.35 -0.27
N ASN A 52 -2.19 -6.09 0.86
CA ASN A 52 -2.54 -5.02 1.79
C ASN A 52 -1.26 -4.39 2.38
N PHE A 53 -1.11 -3.09 2.16
CA PHE A 53 -0.08 -2.26 2.73
C PHE A 53 -0.68 -1.34 3.79
N GLY A 54 -0.03 -1.23 4.95
CA GLY A 54 -0.46 -0.30 6.00
C GLY A 54 -1.79 -0.66 6.65
N GLY A 55 -2.22 -1.92 6.62
CA GLY A 55 -3.45 -2.37 7.26
C GLY A 55 -4.67 -1.59 6.78
N HIS A 56 -4.88 -1.49 5.47
CA HIS A 56 -5.87 -0.64 4.79
C HIS A 56 -5.39 0.77 4.37
N THR A 57 -4.09 1.00 4.23
CA THR A 57 -3.58 2.18 3.50
C THR A 57 -3.80 2.02 2.01
N LEU A 58 -3.24 0.94 1.45
CA LEU A 58 -3.44 0.54 0.05
C LEU A 58 -3.72 -0.96 0.04
N TYR A 59 -4.94 -1.33 -0.34
CA TYR A 59 -5.32 -2.73 -0.29
C TYR A 59 -6.27 -3.10 -1.41
N THR A 60 -6.27 -4.38 -1.74
CA THR A 60 -7.21 -4.95 -2.70
C THR A 60 -8.25 -5.78 -2.00
N ARG A 61 -9.48 -5.69 -2.50
CA ARG A 61 -10.55 -6.61 -2.16
C ARG A 61 -11.32 -6.91 -3.45
N ASN A 62 -11.39 -8.18 -3.83
CA ASN A 62 -11.82 -8.61 -5.17
C ASN A 62 -10.94 -7.98 -6.27
N LYS A 63 -11.55 -7.29 -7.24
CA LYS A 63 -10.87 -6.55 -8.33
C LYS A 63 -10.78 -5.05 -8.07
N THR A 64 -10.98 -4.64 -6.82
CA THR A 64 -11.04 -3.24 -6.43
C THR A 64 -9.86 -2.88 -5.55
N LEU A 65 -9.13 -1.85 -5.94
CA LEU A 65 -8.09 -1.20 -5.15
C LEU A 65 -8.72 -0.10 -4.29
N TYR A 66 -8.34 -0.03 -3.03
CA TYR A 66 -8.79 0.96 -2.06
C TYR A 66 -7.62 1.77 -1.53
N VAL A 67 -7.80 3.10 -1.42
CA VAL A 67 -6.80 4.05 -0.92
C VAL A 67 -7.43 4.87 0.22
N ALA A 68 -7.25 4.44 1.47
CA ALA A 68 -8.03 4.97 2.60
C ALA A 68 -7.22 5.36 3.84
N ASN A 69 -6.04 4.77 4.04
CA ASN A 69 -5.20 4.97 5.23
C ASN A 69 -5.96 4.90 6.57
N LYS A 70 -6.86 3.92 6.72
CA LYS A 70 -7.79 3.87 7.87
C LYS A 70 -7.11 3.75 9.23
N GLU A 71 -5.99 3.04 9.29
CA GLU A 71 -5.28 2.76 10.55
C GLU A 71 -4.20 3.81 10.86
N GLY A 72 -3.89 4.71 9.92
CA GLY A 72 -2.87 5.75 10.11
C GLY A 72 -1.44 5.22 10.21
N TYR A 73 -1.16 4.03 9.67
CA TYR A 73 0.19 3.46 9.70
C TYR A 73 1.13 4.11 8.68
N TYR A 74 0.60 4.79 7.67
CA TYR A 74 1.34 5.62 6.72
C TYR A 74 0.97 7.09 6.90
N GLU A 75 1.79 7.98 6.33
CA GLU A 75 1.43 9.39 6.11
C GLU A 75 0.19 9.51 5.22
N ASP A 76 -0.63 10.55 5.43
CA ASP A 76 -1.91 10.75 4.71
C ASP A 76 -1.76 11.32 3.29
N ASN A 77 -0.54 11.51 2.78
CA ASN A 77 -0.30 12.24 1.53
C ASN A 77 -1.00 11.63 0.30
N ILE A 78 -1.19 10.31 0.24
CA ILE A 78 -1.88 9.61 -0.86
C ILE A 78 -3.37 9.38 -0.60
N LYS A 79 -3.89 9.66 0.60
CA LYS A 79 -5.26 9.30 0.98
C LYS A 79 -6.26 10.10 0.15
N ASP A 80 -7.20 9.41 -0.47
CA ASP A 80 -8.29 10.04 -1.23
C ASP A 80 -9.68 9.45 -0.95
N ASP A 81 -9.76 8.41 -0.12
CA ASP A 81 -10.98 7.69 0.24
C ASP A 81 -11.76 7.12 -0.97
N ASN A 82 -11.09 6.97 -2.12
CA ASN A 82 -11.65 6.41 -3.34
C ASN A 82 -11.37 4.91 -3.47
N ASN A 83 -12.00 4.34 -4.49
CA ASN A 83 -11.74 2.98 -4.93
C ASN A 83 -11.65 2.92 -6.45
N TYR A 84 -10.82 2.00 -6.94
CA TYR A 84 -10.45 1.89 -8.35
C TYR A 84 -10.62 0.45 -8.83
N THR A 85 -11.12 0.27 -10.05
CA THR A 85 -11.09 -1.05 -10.69
C THR A 85 -9.70 -1.29 -11.25
N ILE A 86 -9.12 -2.44 -10.95
CA ILE A 86 -7.78 -2.79 -11.41
C ILE A 86 -7.87 -3.32 -12.84
N GLU A 87 -7.16 -2.68 -13.77
CA GLU A 87 -6.97 -3.18 -15.13
C GLU A 87 -5.83 -4.20 -15.18
N GLU A 88 -4.70 -3.89 -14.53
CA GLU A 88 -3.48 -4.70 -14.50
C GLU A 88 -2.68 -4.49 -13.20
N PHE A 89 -1.84 -5.45 -12.83
CA PHE A 89 -0.81 -5.28 -11.81
C PHE A 89 0.49 -5.96 -12.24
N GLU A 90 1.62 -5.36 -11.87
CA GLU A 90 2.96 -5.88 -12.14
C GLU A 90 3.78 -5.89 -10.84
N ALA A 91 4.71 -6.85 -10.73
CA ALA A 91 5.59 -6.96 -9.57
C ALA A 91 7.04 -7.12 -10.04
N PHE A 92 7.91 -6.24 -9.55
CA PHE A 92 9.32 -6.20 -9.94
C PHE A 92 10.23 -6.51 -8.76
N ARG A 93 11.32 -7.23 -9.03
CA ARG A 93 12.43 -7.44 -8.09
C ARG A 93 13.70 -6.89 -8.69
N ILE A 94 14.35 -5.98 -7.97
CA ILE A 94 15.61 -5.36 -8.41
C ILE A 94 16.79 -6.24 -7.98
N PHE A 95 17.71 -6.46 -8.92
CA PHE A 95 18.99 -7.13 -8.67
C PHE A 95 20.12 -6.15 -8.95
N LYS A 96 21.20 -6.25 -8.18
CA LYS A 96 22.42 -5.51 -8.50
C LYS A 96 23.07 -6.17 -9.72
N GLN A 97 23.37 -5.39 -10.74
CA GLN A 97 24.19 -5.87 -11.85
C GLN A 97 25.65 -5.94 -11.37
N PHE A 98 26.26 -7.11 -11.49
CA PHE A 98 27.66 -7.36 -11.13
C PHE A 98 28.57 -7.09 -12.32
#